data_AF-A0A7Y3IZH7-F1
#
_entry.id   AF-A0A7Y3IZH7-F1
#
_cell.length_a   1.000
_cell.length_b   1.000
_cell.length_c   1.000
_cell.angle_alpha   90.00
_cell.angle_beta   90.00
_cell.angle_gamma   90.00
#
_symmetry.space_group_name_H-M   'P 1'
#
loop_
_entity.id
_entity.type
_entity.pdbx_description
1 polymer ?
#
loop_
_entity_poly.entity_id
_entity_poly.type
_entity_poly.pdbx_seq_one_letter_code
_entity_poly.pdbx_strand_id
1 'polypeptide(L)'
;MASAPASPDGGFVGALFRALGLTDEQGMKAHLPPFHLTLDSSAFFTPEGRKLGLGSSAALAVVVTAAARLLQGQEVSVTTVMPQAIQAHRMAQGGKGSGYDVATSCWGGIGLFTGGDTPQWMPATWRLPPAWLFSGPEAVKTVSAIGQYQAWKSYFPQKAHEFVLQSNQAVQRFFMAETWLERRQRWEEYKQLSLELGRQLGVSADLATSLPPQYFVKALGAGNETGLILAETGLILGESRDELGKAPGTDRTGLANPLGTRAVAWQVAEKGLSVD
;
A
#
# COMPACT_ATOMS: atom_id res chain seq x y z
N MET A 1 19.68 5.07 37.98
CA MET A 1 20.12 5.83 36.79
C MET A 1 20.79 4.87 35.84
N ALA A 2 20.05 4.35 34.87
CA ALA A 2 20.60 3.61 33.74
C ALA A 2 20.01 4.28 32.50
N SER A 3 20.88 4.99 31.78
CA SER A 3 20.59 5.75 30.58
C SER A 3 20.04 4.85 29.49
N ALA A 4 18.95 5.27 28.86
CA ALA A 4 18.49 4.68 27.61
C ALA A 4 19.62 4.78 26.56
N PRO A 5 19.91 3.70 25.81
CA PRO A 5 20.82 3.81 24.69
C PRO A 5 20.17 4.70 23.64
N ALA A 6 20.89 5.71 23.17
CA ALA A 6 20.48 6.48 22.00
C ALA A 6 20.41 5.53 20.80
N SER A 7 19.19 5.23 20.31
CA SER A 7 19.04 4.62 18.99
C SER A 7 18.89 5.73 17.94
N PRO A 8 19.46 5.59 16.73
CA PRO A 8 19.35 6.57 15.66
C PRO A 8 17.93 6.69 15.03
N ASP A 9 16.88 6.15 15.65
CA ASP A 9 15.58 5.90 15.00
C ASP A 9 14.49 6.97 15.24
N GLY A 10 14.89 8.15 15.74
CA GLY A 10 14.02 9.34 15.90
C GLY A 10 13.54 10.00 14.59
N GLY A 11 13.69 9.33 13.44
CA GLY A 11 13.45 9.87 12.10
C GLY A 11 11.97 10.02 11.75
N PHE A 12 11.28 8.92 11.41
CA PHE A 12 9.90 8.97 10.90
C PHE A 12 8.85 9.09 12.01
N VAL A 13 8.94 8.27 13.07
CA VAL A 13 8.00 8.34 14.20
C VAL A 13 8.13 9.70 14.88
N GLY A 14 9.35 10.18 15.16
CA GLY A 14 9.55 11.53 15.67
C GLY A 14 8.96 12.62 14.76
N ALA A 15 9.04 12.46 13.44
CA ALA A 15 8.39 13.37 12.50
C ALA A 15 6.86 13.33 12.58
N LEU A 16 6.24 12.16 12.81
CA LEU A 16 4.80 12.03 13.06
C LEU A 16 4.40 12.75 14.36
N PHE A 17 5.15 12.56 15.44
CA PHE A 17 4.88 13.25 16.71
C PHE A 17 4.96 14.78 16.57
N ARG A 18 5.93 15.28 15.80
CA ARG A 18 6.00 16.71 15.45
C ARG A 18 4.82 17.16 14.59
N ALA A 19 4.46 16.39 13.57
CA ALA A 19 3.34 16.72 12.69
C ALA A 19 1.99 16.73 13.42
N LEU A 20 1.83 15.89 14.45
CA LEU A 20 0.66 15.85 15.33
C LEU A 20 0.70 16.91 16.45
N GLY A 21 1.75 17.74 16.51
CA GLY A 21 1.90 18.80 17.50
C GLY A 21 2.18 18.31 18.92
N LEU A 22 2.57 17.04 19.08
CA LEU A 22 2.91 16.47 20.38
C LEU A 22 4.29 16.93 20.86
N THR A 23 5.23 17.06 19.93
CA THR A 23 6.61 17.47 20.20
C THR A 23 7.04 18.62 19.30
N ASP A 24 8.01 19.41 19.73
CA ASP A 24 8.77 20.36 18.91
C ASP A 24 10.28 20.22 19.17
N GLU A 25 11.08 21.20 18.74
CA GLU A 25 12.54 21.22 18.95
C GLU A 25 12.94 21.32 20.44
N GLN A 26 12.04 21.79 21.29
CA GLN A 26 12.26 22.03 22.71
C GLN A 26 11.76 20.86 23.57
N GLY A 27 11.04 19.90 22.99
CA GLY A 27 10.62 18.66 23.62
C GLY A 27 9.12 18.40 23.49
N MET A 28 8.51 17.86 24.53
CA MET A 28 7.07 17.60 24.57
C MET A 28 6.29 18.91 24.75
N LYS A 29 5.38 19.21 23.82
CA LYS A 29 4.53 20.41 23.84
C LYS A 29 3.20 20.16 24.55
N ALA A 30 2.63 18.97 24.39
CA ALA A 30 1.39 18.59 25.04
C ALA A 30 1.65 18.06 26.46
N HIS A 31 0.83 18.47 27.43
CA HIS A 31 0.75 17.83 28.75
C HIS A 31 0.09 16.47 28.60
N LEU A 32 0.83 15.50 28.06
CA LEU A 32 0.39 14.11 28.00
C LEU A 32 0.72 13.43 29.35
N PRO A 33 -0.14 12.51 29.82
CA PRO A 33 0.26 11.62 30.90
C PRO A 33 1.49 10.82 30.47
N PRO A 34 2.37 10.42 31.41
CA PRO A 34 3.47 9.50 31.08
C PRO A 34 2.95 8.25 30.38
N PHE A 35 3.55 7.89 29.25
CA PHE A 35 3.16 6.72 28.46
C PHE A 35 4.37 5.98 27.91
N HIS A 36 4.17 4.72 27.57
CA HIS A 36 5.13 3.89 26.85
C HIS A 36 4.47 3.39 25.56
N LEU A 37 5.10 3.64 24.41
CA LEU A 37 4.60 3.21 23.11
C LEU A 37 5.57 2.20 22.50
N THR A 38 5.10 0.96 22.31
CA THR A 38 5.81 -0.08 21.56
C THR A 38 5.21 -0.17 20.16
N LEU A 39 6.04 -0.06 19.13
CA LEU A 39 5.63 -0.22 17.73
C LEU A 39 6.38 -1.40 17.13
N ASP A 40 5.65 -2.41 16.68
CA ASP A 40 6.20 -3.54 15.94
C ASP A 40 5.70 -3.49 14.49
N SER A 41 6.64 -3.40 13.55
CA SER A 41 6.35 -3.44 12.11
C SER A 41 7.12 -4.56 11.41
N SER A 42 7.69 -5.51 12.16
CA SER A 42 8.52 -6.62 11.65
C SER A 42 7.80 -7.44 10.57
N ALA A 43 6.48 -7.62 10.68
CA ALA A 43 5.65 -8.31 9.70
C ALA A 43 5.62 -7.66 8.30
N PHE A 44 6.08 -6.41 8.16
CA PHE A 44 6.18 -5.72 6.87
C PHE A 44 7.54 -5.91 6.18
N PHE A 45 8.40 -6.76 6.74
CA PHE A 45 9.74 -7.03 6.24
C PHE A 45 9.94 -8.52 6.00
N THR A 46 10.82 -8.87 5.05
CA THR A 46 11.31 -10.24 4.91
C THR A 46 12.20 -10.59 6.11
N PRO A 47 12.48 -11.89 6.36
CA PRO A 47 13.45 -12.30 7.38
C PRO A 47 14.83 -11.65 7.24
N GLU A 48 15.22 -11.31 6.01
CA GLU A 48 16.48 -10.62 5.67
C GLU A 48 16.40 -9.09 5.84
N GLY A 49 15.27 -8.57 6.33
CA GLY A 49 15.07 -7.15 6.62
C GLY A 49 14.66 -6.29 5.41
N ARG A 50 14.27 -6.90 4.28
CA ARG A 50 13.79 -6.14 3.10
C ARG A 50 12.33 -5.76 3.28
N LYS A 51 11.96 -4.50 3.00
CA LYS A 51 10.54 -4.07 3.00
C LYS A 51 9.72 -4.84 1.95
N LEU A 52 8.53 -5.30 2.35
CA LEU A 52 7.58 -5.99 1.48
C LEU A 52 6.73 -5.05 0.60
N GLY A 53 6.83 -3.72 0.80
CA GLY A 53 6.04 -2.75 0.03
C GLY A 53 4.56 -2.66 0.47
N LEU A 54 4.17 -3.27 1.59
CA LEU A 54 2.78 -3.31 2.07
C LEU A 54 2.31 -2.06 2.83
N GLY A 55 3.09 -0.97 2.80
CA GLY A 55 2.69 0.29 3.45
C GLY A 55 2.97 0.39 4.96
N SER A 56 4.09 -0.15 5.45
CA SER A 56 4.44 -0.09 6.89
C SER A 56 4.44 1.33 7.47
N SER A 57 4.95 2.31 6.72
CA SER A 57 4.94 3.72 7.14
C SER A 57 3.53 4.29 7.27
N ALA A 58 2.61 3.87 6.42
CA ALA A 58 1.21 4.27 6.49
C ALA A 58 0.52 3.66 7.71
N ALA A 59 0.71 2.36 7.94
CA ALA A 59 0.20 1.67 9.13
C ALA A 59 0.72 2.33 10.42
N LEU A 60 2.02 2.64 10.49
CA LEU A 60 2.60 3.37 11.62
C LEU A 60 1.99 4.76 11.80
N ALA A 61 1.75 5.52 10.72
CA ALA A 61 1.08 6.81 10.80
C ALA A 61 -0.33 6.69 11.40
N VAL A 62 -1.12 5.70 10.97
CA VAL A 62 -2.46 5.45 11.52
C VAL A 62 -2.40 5.13 13.02
N VAL A 63 -1.55 4.18 13.43
CA VAL A 63 -1.43 3.76 14.83
C VAL A 63 -0.94 4.90 15.72
N VAL A 64 0.08 5.65 15.29
CA VAL A 64 0.61 6.78 16.05
C VAL A 64 -0.43 7.89 16.17
N THR A 65 -1.17 8.20 15.11
CA THR A 65 -2.28 9.18 15.17
C THR A 65 -3.39 8.71 16.11
N ALA A 66 -3.82 7.45 16.02
CA ALA A 66 -4.84 6.91 16.93
C ALA A 66 -4.39 6.96 18.40
N ALA A 67 -3.14 6.56 18.68
CA ALA A 67 -2.56 6.63 20.02
C ALA A 67 -2.45 8.08 20.54
N ALA A 68 -2.03 9.02 19.69
CA ALA A 68 -1.98 10.44 20.04
C ALA A 68 -3.35 10.98 20.48
N ARG A 69 -4.39 10.67 19.70
CA ARG A 69 -5.77 11.07 20.00
C ARG A 69 -6.26 10.46 21.31
N LEU A 70 -5.99 9.17 21.53
CA LEU A 70 -6.33 8.48 22.77
C LEU A 70 -5.66 9.12 23.99
N LEU A 71 -4.36 9.43 23.91
CA LEU A 71 -3.61 10.09 24.98
C LEU A 71 -4.11 11.51 25.28
N GLN A 72 -4.70 12.18 24.28
CA GLN A 72 -5.33 13.50 24.44
C GLN A 72 -6.79 13.43 24.88
N GLY A 73 -7.33 12.23 25.16
CA GLY A 73 -8.74 12.05 25.51
C GLY A 73 -9.71 12.37 24.36
N GLN A 74 -9.25 12.30 23.12
CA GLN A 74 -10.05 12.58 21.93
C GLN A 74 -10.68 11.31 21.36
N GLU A 75 -11.80 11.46 20.65
CA GLU A 75 -12.46 10.35 19.95
C GLU A 75 -11.50 9.69 18.94
N VAL A 76 -11.47 8.36 18.93
CA VAL A 76 -10.74 7.56 17.95
C VAL A 76 -11.74 6.85 17.04
N SER A 77 -11.84 7.33 15.81
CA SER A 77 -12.69 6.76 14.76
C SER A 77 -12.01 6.94 13.40
N VAL A 78 -12.38 6.16 12.40
CA VAL A 78 -11.76 6.25 11.06
C VAL A 78 -11.89 7.66 10.47
N THR A 79 -13.04 8.31 10.67
CA THR A 79 -13.35 9.67 10.21
C THR A 79 -12.48 10.72 10.88
N THR A 80 -12.04 10.50 12.12
CA THR A 80 -11.17 11.43 12.86
C THR A 80 -9.68 11.14 12.65
N VAL A 81 -9.30 9.87 12.54
CA VAL A 81 -7.90 9.43 12.39
C VAL A 81 -7.41 9.62 10.95
N MET A 82 -8.19 9.24 9.93
CA MET A 82 -7.72 9.20 8.54
C MET A 82 -7.19 10.56 8.04
N PRO A 83 -7.91 11.70 8.21
CA PRO A 83 -7.42 12.98 7.71
C PRO A 83 -6.12 13.42 8.40
N GLN A 84 -6.04 13.23 9.72
CA GLN A 84 -4.87 13.58 10.53
C GLN A 84 -3.67 12.69 10.21
N ALA A 85 -3.89 11.38 10.04
CA ALA A 85 -2.84 10.43 9.69
C ALA A 85 -2.27 10.71 8.29
N ILE A 86 -3.13 11.05 7.32
CA ILE A 86 -2.68 11.43 5.96
C ILE A 86 -1.84 12.70 6.02
N GLN A 87 -2.30 13.71 6.76
CA GLN A 87 -1.55 14.95 6.93
C GLN A 87 -0.18 14.71 7.61
N ALA A 88 -0.18 13.98 8.72
CA ALA A 88 1.04 13.68 9.47
C ALA A 88 2.03 12.86 8.64
N HIS A 89 1.54 11.86 7.90
CA HIS A 89 2.35 11.06 6.99
C HIS A 89 2.96 11.90 5.87
N ARG A 90 2.17 12.76 5.20
CA ARG A 90 2.67 13.69 4.17
C ARG A 90 3.75 14.59 4.74
N MET A 91 3.53 15.21 5.91
CA MET A 91 4.53 16.06 6.56
C MET A 91 5.82 15.30 6.86
N ALA A 92 5.71 14.08 7.40
CA ALA A 92 6.86 13.23 7.69
C ALA A 92 7.60 12.75 6.43
N GLN A 93 6.94 12.73 5.26
CA GLN A 93 7.53 12.39 3.95
C GLN A 93 7.92 13.62 3.12
N GLY A 94 7.95 14.83 3.70
CA GLY A 94 8.35 16.05 2.99
C GLY A 94 7.29 16.56 2.01
N GLY A 95 6.01 16.43 2.36
CA GLY A 95 4.86 16.91 1.59
C GLY A 95 4.47 16.00 0.42
N LYS A 96 5.03 14.79 0.33
CA LYS A 96 4.79 13.83 -0.75
C LYS A 96 3.88 12.70 -0.27
N GLY A 97 3.23 12.01 -1.23
CA GLY A 97 2.37 10.87 -0.96
C GLY A 97 0.90 11.17 -1.24
N SER A 98 0.25 10.25 -1.95
CA SER A 98 -1.17 10.30 -2.27
C SER A 98 -2.05 10.18 -1.01
N GLY A 99 -1.62 9.40 -0.02
CA GLY A 99 -2.39 9.06 1.17
C GLY A 99 -3.32 7.86 1.00
N TYR A 100 -3.32 7.18 -0.15
CA TYR A 100 -4.17 5.98 -0.35
C TYR A 100 -3.75 4.83 0.57
N ASP A 101 -2.46 4.69 0.86
CA ASP A 101 -1.89 3.67 1.74
C ASP A 101 -2.33 3.90 3.19
N VAL A 102 -2.36 5.16 3.62
CA VAL A 102 -2.92 5.57 4.93
C VAL A 102 -4.42 5.32 4.98
N ALA A 103 -5.18 5.73 3.96
CA ALA A 103 -6.61 5.50 3.91
C ALA A 103 -6.96 3.99 3.96
N THR A 104 -6.26 3.17 3.19
CA THR A 104 -6.41 1.70 3.21
C THR A 104 -6.08 1.14 4.59
N SER A 105 -5.04 1.66 5.26
CA SER A 105 -4.66 1.23 6.62
C SER A 105 -5.69 1.63 7.68
N CYS A 106 -6.44 2.72 7.49
CA CYS A 106 -7.52 3.12 8.40
C CYS A 106 -8.79 2.30 8.22
N TRP A 107 -9.21 2.09 6.96
CA TRP A 107 -10.49 1.44 6.66
C TRP A 107 -10.40 -0.08 6.60
N GLY A 108 -9.22 -0.62 6.27
CA GLY A 108 -9.09 -2.02 5.86
C GLY A 108 -9.86 -2.32 4.57
N GLY A 109 -9.93 -3.61 4.23
CA GLY A 109 -10.73 -4.08 3.10
C GLY A 109 -10.35 -3.45 1.75
N ILE A 110 -11.37 -3.18 0.93
CA ILE A 110 -11.22 -2.64 -0.42
C ILE A 110 -12.09 -1.37 -0.51
N GLY A 111 -11.59 -0.35 -1.21
CA GLY A 111 -12.35 0.87 -1.43
C GLY A 111 -11.77 1.74 -2.54
N LEU A 112 -12.56 2.72 -2.94
CA LEU A 112 -12.18 3.74 -3.91
C LEU A 112 -11.64 4.97 -3.16
N PHE A 113 -10.36 5.26 -3.35
CA PHE A 113 -9.71 6.46 -2.84
C PHE A 113 -9.78 7.60 -3.86
N THR A 114 -10.25 8.78 -3.44
CA THR A 114 -10.33 9.98 -4.31
C THR A 114 -9.95 11.24 -3.54
N GLY A 115 -9.96 12.40 -4.22
CA GLY A 115 -9.98 13.70 -3.56
C GLY A 115 -8.63 14.34 -3.25
N GLY A 116 -7.50 13.64 -3.46
CA GLY A 116 -6.15 14.23 -3.39
C GLY A 116 -5.91 14.94 -2.05
N ASP A 117 -5.92 16.27 -2.06
CA ASP A 117 -5.76 17.12 -0.87
C ASP A 117 -6.85 16.89 0.17
N THR A 118 -8.08 16.63 -0.29
CA THR A 118 -9.25 16.30 0.55
C THR A 118 -9.59 14.81 0.35
N PRO A 119 -8.82 13.88 0.93
CA PRO A 119 -8.95 12.46 0.68
C PRO A 119 -10.34 11.94 1.07
N GLN A 120 -10.93 11.14 0.20
CA GLN A 120 -12.21 10.45 0.41
C GLN A 120 -12.02 8.95 0.20
N TRP A 121 -12.79 8.16 0.93
CA TRP A 121 -12.81 6.71 0.81
C TRP A 121 -14.24 6.22 0.67
N MET A 122 -14.50 5.43 -0.37
CA MET A 122 -15.77 4.73 -0.55
C MET A 122 -15.51 3.22 -0.45
N PRO A 123 -15.95 2.55 0.63
CA PRO A 123 -15.79 1.10 0.78
C PRO A 123 -16.48 0.35 -0.37
N ALA A 124 -15.84 -0.72 -0.84
CA ALA A 124 -16.46 -1.64 -1.78
C ALA A 124 -17.54 -2.49 -1.09
N THR A 125 -18.64 -2.75 -1.79
CA THR A 125 -19.68 -3.71 -1.38
C THR A 125 -19.35 -5.14 -1.84
N TRP A 126 -18.23 -5.32 -2.54
CA TRP A 126 -17.78 -6.57 -3.14
C TRP A 126 -16.44 -6.99 -2.55
N ARG A 127 -16.10 -8.28 -2.69
CA ARG A 127 -14.85 -8.87 -2.20
C ARG A 127 -13.92 -9.19 -3.36
N LEU A 128 -12.63 -8.97 -3.19
CA LEU A 128 -11.60 -9.47 -4.12
C LEU A 128 -11.67 -10.99 -4.18
N PRO A 129 -11.38 -11.60 -5.34
CA PRO A 129 -11.21 -13.03 -5.42
C PRO A 129 -9.83 -13.38 -4.81
N PRO A 130 -9.44 -14.66 -4.74
CA PRO A 130 -8.14 -15.06 -4.23
C PRO A 130 -7.00 -14.24 -4.85
N ALA A 131 -6.12 -13.70 -4.00
CA ALA A 131 -5.11 -12.73 -4.36
C ALA A 131 -3.74 -13.10 -3.77
N TRP A 132 -2.67 -12.93 -4.55
CA TRP A 132 -1.31 -13.20 -4.12
C TRP A 132 -0.37 -12.08 -4.53
N LEU A 133 0.59 -11.80 -3.65
CA LEU A 133 1.67 -10.88 -3.93
C LEU A 133 2.95 -11.66 -4.19
N PHE A 134 3.76 -11.17 -5.12
CA PHE A 134 5.07 -11.74 -5.41
C PHE A 134 6.08 -10.63 -5.75
N SER A 135 7.37 -10.93 -5.56
CA SER A 135 8.44 -10.02 -5.98
C SER A 135 8.56 -10.04 -7.50
N GLY A 136 8.49 -8.88 -8.13
CA GLY A 136 8.70 -8.76 -9.56
C GLY A 136 10.19 -8.69 -9.92
N PRO A 137 10.51 -8.55 -11.23
CA PRO A 137 11.85 -8.80 -11.76
C PRO A 137 12.90 -7.73 -11.39
N GLU A 138 12.50 -6.47 -11.14
CA GLU A 138 13.43 -5.38 -10.88
C GLU A 138 13.09 -4.63 -9.60
N ALA A 139 14.10 -4.23 -8.84
CA ALA A 139 13.91 -3.32 -7.71
C ALA A 139 13.74 -1.89 -8.23
N VAL A 140 12.61 -1.26 -7.91
CA VAL A 140 12.32 0.12 -8.34
C VAL A 140 12.47 1.08 -7.17
N LYS A 141 13.34 2.08 -7.32
CA LYS A 141 13.41 3.18 -6.33
C LYS A 141 12.24 4.12 -6.56
N THR A 142 11.21 4.05 -5.72
CA THR A 142 9.98 4.87 -5.82
C THR A 142 10.28 6.36 -6.05
N VAL A 143 11.28 6.91 -5.36
CA VAL A 143 11.69 8.33 -5.52
C VAL A 143 12.15 8.64 -6.93
N SER A 144 12.92 7.73 -7.55
CA SER A 144 13.38 7.90 -8.94
C SER A 144 12.22 7.78 -9.92
N ALA A 145 11.34 6.79 -9.73
CA ALA A 145 10.16 6.61 -10.59
C ALA A 145 9.22 7.83 -10.55
N ILE A 146 8.99 8.40 -9.37
CA ILE A 146 8.24 9.66 -9.23
C ILE A 146 8.96 10.79 -9.95
N GLY A 147 10.29 10.92 -9.80
CA GLY A 147 11.07 11.94 -10.50
C GLY A 147 10.95 11.83 -12.03
N GLN A 148 11.03 10.61 -12.57
CA GLN A 148 10.86 10.33 -14.00
C GLN A 148 9.45 10.69 -14.48
N TYR A 149 8.42 10.34 -13.70
CA TYR A 149 7.04 10.74 -14.00
C TYR A 149 6.85 12.27 -14.00
N GLN A 150 7.41 12.97 -13.01
CA GLN A 150 7.31 14.44 -12.97
C GLN A 150 8.02 15.09 -14.16
N ALA A 151 9.21 14.62 -14.51
CA ALA A 151 9.93 15.09 -15.69
C ALA A 151 9.11 14.84 -16.97
N TRP A 152 8.64 13.61 -17.18
CA TRP A 152 7.80 13.26 -18.33
C TRP A 152 6.53 14.11 -18.41
N LYS A 153 5.85 14.32 -17.28
CA LYS A 153 4.65 15.18 -17.20
C LYS A 153 4.96 16.63 -17.61
N SER A 154 6.12 17.17 -17.23
CA SER A 154 6.55 18.51 -17.64
C SER A 154 6.83 18.60 -19.14
N TYR A 155 7.39 17.54 -19.75
CA TYR A 155 7.66 17.49 -21.19
C TYR A 155 6.41 17.18 -22.03
N PHE A 156 5.45 16.42 -21.50
CA PHE A 156 4.26 15.95 -22.23
C PHE A 156 2.95 16.20 -21.45
N PRO A 157 2.59 17.46 -21.17
CA PRO A 157 1.47 17.79 -20.29
C PRO A 157 0.11 17.31 -20.82
N GLN A 158 -0.13 17.33 -22.13
CA GLN A 158 -1.38 16.80 -22.71
C GLN A 158 -1.48 15.28 -22.52
N LYS A 159 -0.41 14.54 -22.83
CA LYS A 159 -0.38 13.08 -22.62
C LYS A 159 -0.55 12.71 -21.14
N ALA A 160 0.04 13.48 -20.24
CA ALA A 160 -0.14 13.28 -18.80
C ALA A 160 -1.59 13.51 -18.36
N HIS A 161 -2.25 14.54 -18.91
CA HIS A 161 -3.66 14.80 -18.65
C HIS A 161 -4.55 13.66 -19.18
N GLU A 162 -4.32 13.22 -20.41
CA GLU A 162 -5.04 12.09 -21.02
C GLU A 162 -4.85 10.80 -20.23
N PHE A 163 -3.61 10.49 -19.84
CA PHE A 163 -3.31 9.34 -18.99
C PHE A 163 -4.09 9.37 -17.68
N VAL A 164 -4.08 10.51 -16.97
CA VAL A 164 -4.81 10.65 -15.69
C VAL A 164 -6.32 10.48 -15.91
N LEU A 165 -6.87 11.04 -16.98
CA LEU A 165 -8.30 10.89 -17.31
C LEU A 165 -8.66 9.41 -17.57
N GLN A 166 -7.89 8.74 -18.42
CA GLN A 166 -8.10 7.33 -18.77
C GLN A 166 -7.89 6.41 -17.56
N SER A 167 -6.86 6.66 -16.76
CA SER A 167 -6.58 5.96 -15.50
C SER A 167 -7.77 6.07 -14.54
N ASN A 168 -8.27 7.29 -14.31
CA ASN A 168 -9.41 7.52 -13.42
C ASN A 168 -10.67 6.82 -13.92
N GLN A 169 -10.95 6.88 -15.23
CA GLN A 169 -12.09 6.19 -15.83
C GLN A 169 -11.98 4.66 -15.68
N ALA A 170 -10.80 4.08 -15.93
CA ALA A 170 -10.60 2.64 -15.79
C ALA A 170 -10.80 2.18 -14.34
N VAL A 171 -10.24 2.91 -13.36
CA VAL A 171 -10.41 2.63 -11.93
C VAL A 171 -11.86 2.76 -11.49
N GLN A 172 -12.56 3.83 -11.89
CA GLN A 172 -13.97 4.03 -11.54
C GLN A 172 -14.85 2.93 -12.13
N ARG A 173 -14.66 2.60 -13.41
CA ARG A 173 -15.44 1.51 -14.04
C ARG A 173 -15.11 0.15 -13.44
N PHE A 174 -13.85 -0.10 -13.06
CA PHE A 174 -13.49 -1.32 -12.32
C PHE A 174 -14.24 -1.38 -10.99
N PHE A 175 -14.27 -0.28 -10.24
CA PHE A 175 -14.92 -0.23 -8.93
C PHE A 175 -16.44 -0.40 -8.99
N MET A 176 -17.08 0.21 -10.00
CA MET A 176 -18.53 0.22 -10.19
C MET A 176 -19.07 -0.98 -10.96
N ALA A 177 -18.21 -1.80 -11.58
CA ALA A 177 -18.63 -2.99 -12.30
C ALA A 177 -19.46 -3.92 -11.42
N GLU A 178 -20.50 -4.54 -11.98
CA GLU A 178 -21.37 -5.44 -11.21
C GLU A 178 -20.78 -6.85 -11.21
N THR A 179 -20.15 -7.26 -12.31
CA THR A 179 -19.62 -8.62 -12.49
C THR A 179 -18.09 -8.68 -12.47
N TRP A 180 -17.53 -9.87 -12.22
CA TRP A 180 -16.09 -10.09 -12.34
C TRP A 180 -15.61 -10.06 -13.80
N LEU A 181 -16.46 -10.41 -14.75
CA LEU A 181 -16.16 -10.31 -16.18
C LEU A 181 -15.96 -8.85 -16.60
N GLU A 182 -16.81 -7.94 -16.14
CA GLU A 182 -16.64 -6.50 -16.39
C GLU A 182 -15.39 -5.97 -15.71
N ARG A 183 -15.16 -6.31 -14.43
CA ARG A 183 -13.93 -5.95 -13.70
C ARG A 183 -12.69 -6.41 -14.44
N ARG A 184 -12.70 -7.63 -15.00
CA ARG A 184 -11.61 -8.16 -15.82
C ARG A 184 -11.25 -7.27 -16.99
N GLN A 185 -12.27 -6.84 -17.73
CA GLN A 185 -12.04 -5.99 -18.90
C GLN A 185 -11.41 -4.65 -18.50
N ARG A 186 -11.92 -4.04 -17.41
CA ARG A 186 -11.39 -2.77 -16.87
C ARG A 186 -9.98 -2.93 -16.30
N TRP A 187 -9.69 -4.07 -15.69
CA TRP A 187 -8.36 -4.42 -15.19
C TRP A 187 -7.34 -4.45 -16.33
N GLU A 188 -7.68 -5.12 -17.44
CA GLU A 188 -6.79 -5.22 -18.59
C GLU A 188 -6.59 -3.86 -19.27
N GLU A 189 -7.65 -3.06 -19.41
CA GLU A 189 -7.55 -1.67 -19.87
C GLU A 189 -6.54 -0.86 -19.02
N TYR A 190 -6.66 -0.93 -17.69
CA TYR A 190 -5.75 -0.23 -16.78
C TYR A 190 -4.32 -0.80 -16.81
N LYS A 191 -4.17 -2.12 -16.97
CA LYS A 191 -2.87 -2.77 -17.14
C LYS A 191 -2.15 -2.24 -18.37
N GLN A 192 -2.82 -2.19 -19.52
CA GLN A 192 -2.22 -1.68 -20.76
C GLN A 192 -1.82 -0.22 -20.65
N LEU A 193 -2.65 0.63 -20.02
CA LEU A 193 -2.29 2.02 -19.72
C LEU A 193 -1.01 2.12 -18.88
N SER A 194 -0.87 1.27 -17.85
CA SER A 194 0.32 1.28 -17.00
C SER A 194 1.58 0.75 -17.70
N LEU A 195 1.46 -0.22 -18.60
CA LEU A 195 2.57 -0.72 -19.41
C LEU A 195 3.06 0.34 -20.39
N GLU A 196 2.14 1.05 -21.03
CA GLU A 196 2.48 2.14 -21.96
C GLU A 196 3.13 3.32 -21.23
N LEU A 197 2.59 3.74 -20.08
CA LEU A 197 3.25 4.76 -19.27
C LEU A 197 4.66 4.30 -18.87
N GLY A 198 4.82 3.06 -18.40
CA GLY A 198 6.11 2.52 -18.00
C GLY A 198 7.16 2.58 -19.11
N ARG A 199 6.78 2.23 -20.35
CA ARG A 199 7.64 2.38 -21.54
C ARG A 199 8.06 3.83 -21.77
N GLN A 200 7.14 4.78 -21.65
CA GLN A 200 7.45 6.20 -21.86
C GLN A 200 8.32 6.80 -20.75
N LEU A 201 8.18 6.30 -19.51
CA LEU A 201 8.99 6.75 -18.38
C LEU A 201 10.38 6.13 -18.35
N GLY A 202 10.57 4.93 -18.93
CA GLY A 202 11.76 4.10 -18.68
C GLY A 202 11.69 3.37 -17.34
N VAL A 203 10.48 3.21 -16.77
CA VAL A 203 10.20 2.45 -15.55
C VAL A 203 9.23 1.33 -15.90
N SER A 204 9.75 0.12 -16.15
CA SER A 204 8.90 -0.99 -16.60
C SER A 204 7.83 -1.34 -15.56
N ALA A 205 6.59 -1.53 -16.03
CA ALA A 205 5.50 -2.13 -15.27
C ALA A 205 5.24 -3.59 -15.68
N ASP A 206 6.08 -4.14 -16.58
CA ASP A 206 5.97 -5.50 -17.07
C ASP A 206 6.61 -6.47 -16.07
N LEU A 207 5.84 -7.47 -15.65
CA LEU A 207 6.26 -8.49 -14.70
C LEU A 207 6.90 -9.71 -15.38
N ALA A 208 6.93 -9.76 -16.72
CA ALA A 208 7.48 -10.87 -17.50
C ALA A 208 6.91 -12.26 -17.11
N THR A 209 5.63 -12.30 -16.72
CA THR A 209 4.96 -13.54 -16.31
C THR A 209 4.14 -14.15 -17.44
N SER A 210 4.20 -15.48 -17.54
CA SER A 210 3.32 -16.28 -18.40
C SER A 210 2.40 -17.11 -17.52
N LEU A 211 1.26 -16.54 -17.13
CA LEU A 211 0.21 -17.27 -16.41
C LEU A 211 -0.93 -17.63 -17.37
N PRO A 212 -1.64 -18.75 -17.11
CA PRO A 212 -2.86 -19.08 -17.81
C PRO A 212 -3.91 -17.95 -17.77
N PRO A 213 -4.81 -17.85 -18.77
CA PRO A 213 -5.76 -16.73 -18.88
C PRO A 213 -6.70 -16.55 -17.69
N GLN A 214 -6.92 -17.56 -16.85
CA GLN A 214 -7.74 -17.47 -15.64
C GLN A 214 -7.09 -16.65 -14.51
N TYR A 215 -5.81 -16.31 -14.64
CA TYR A 215 -5.09 -15.45 -13.70
C TYR A 215 -4.95 -14.03 -14.24
N PHE A 216 -5.10 -13.08 -13.34
CA PHE A 216 -5.03 -11.65 -13.61
C PHE A 216 -3.75 -11.16 -12.98
N VAL A 217 -2.87 -10.58 -13.78
CA VAL A 217 -1.57 -10.14 -13.27
C VAL A 217 -1.34 -8.68 -13.60
N LYS A 218 -0.94 -7.90 -12.60
CA LYS A 218 -0.53 -6.52 -12.77
C LYS A 218 0.52 -6.15 -11.73
N ALA A 219 1.43 -5.26 -12.10
CA ALA A 219 2.33 -4.65 -11.14
C ALA A 219 1.58 -3.70 -10.17
N LEU A 220 2.02 -3.71 -8.91
CA LEU A 220 1.55 -2.84 -7.84
C LEU A 220 2.65 -1.87 -7.42
N GLY A 221 2.28 -0.60 -7.29
CA GLY A 221 3.21 0.45 -6.88
C GLY A 221 4.02 1.01 -8.05
N ALA A 222 5.29 1.32 -7.80
CA ALA A 222 6.16 1.95 -8.78
C ALA A 222 6.86 0.88 -9.63
N GLY A 223 6.55 0.85 -10.93
CA GLY A 223 7.13 -0.12 -11.86
C GLY A 223 6.76 -1.55 -11.51
N ASN A 224 7.66 -2.49 -11.78
CA ASN A 224 7.46 -3.93 -11.71
C ASN A 224 8.15 -4.57 -10.49
N GLU A 225 8.28 -3.84 -9.36
CA GLU A 225 8.92 -4.36 -8.15
C GLU A 225 8.08 -5.40 -7.40
N THR A 226 6.76 -5.25 -7.47
CA THR A 226 5.79 -6.11 -6.80
C THR A 226 4.68 -6.43 -7.78
N GLY A 227 4.33 -7.71 -7.90
CA GLY A 227 3.21 -8.16 -8.70
C GLY A 227 2.04 -8.61 -7.84
N LEU A 228 0.83 -8.40 -8.36
CA LEU A 228 -0.42 -8.94 -7.83
C LEU A 228 -0.99 -9.93 -8.84
N ILE A 229 -1.30 -11.12 -8.33
CA ILE A 229 -2.07 -12.15 -9.03
C ILE A 229 -3.46 -12.19 -8.40
N LEU A 230 -4.51 -12.11 -9.21
CA LEU A 230 -5.86 -12.51 -8.83
C LEU A 230 -6.24 -13.78 -9.61
N ALA A 231 -7.07 -14.65 -9.05
CA ALA A 231 -7.64 -15.80 -9.76
C ALA A 231 -9.17 -15.70 -9.79
N GLU A 232 -9.85 -16.29 -10.78
CA GLU A 232 -11.31 -16.36 -10.75
C GLU A 232 -11.80 -17.16 -9.53
N THR A 233 -12.98 -16.80 -9.01
CA THR A 233 -13.56 -17.41 -7.81
C THR A 233 -13.69 -18.94 -7.96
N GLY A 234 -13.14 -19.69 -7.00
CA GLY A 234 -13.12 -21.17 -7.03
C GLY A 234 -11.81 -21.77 -7.54
N LEU A 235 -10.91 -20.95 -8.10
CA LEU A 235 -9.55 -21.35 -8.41
C LEU A 235 -8.62 -21.05 -7.24
N ILE A 236 -7.85 -22.04 -6.83
CA ILE A 236 -6.74 -21.90 -5.89
C ILE A 236 -5.47 -22.04 -6.73
N LEU A 237 -4.50 -21.13 -6.60
CA LEU A 237 -3.15 -21.40 -7.09
C LEU A 237 -2.69 -22.67 -6.40
N GLY A 238 -2.56 -23.75 -7.17
CA GLY A 238 -2.42 -25.11 -6.65
C GLY A 238 -1.39 -25.22 -5.52
N GLU A 239 -1.63 -26.11 -4.57
CA GLU A 239 -0.68 -26.42 -3.47
C GLU A 239 0.69 -26.91 -3.98
N SER A 240 0.84 -27.14 -5.29
CA SER A 240 2.06 -27.56 -5.96
C SER A 240 2.93 -26.37 -6.37
N ARG A 241 4.12 -26.30 -5.76
CA ARG A 241 5.22 -25.38 -6.09
C ARG A 241 5.70 -25.47 -7.56
N ASP A 242 5.28 -26.48 -8.33
CA ASP A 242 5.91 -26.83 -9.60
C ASP A 242 5.36 -26.07 -10.82
N GLU A 243 4.14 -25.51 -10.77
CA GLU A 243 3.56 -24.78 -11.92
C GLU A 243 4.10 -23.35 -12.08
N LEU A 244 4.59 -22.74 -10.99
CA LEU A 244 5.17 -21.39 -11.00
C LEU A 244 6.68 -21.38 -11.30
N GLY A 245 7.35 -22.55 -11.26
CA GLY A 245 8.80 -22.70 -11.39
C GLY A 245 9.37 -22.56 -12.80
N LYS A 246 8.63 -22.01 -13.76
CA LYS A 246 9.09 -21.82 -15.15
C LYS A 246 9.13 -20.36 -15.61
N ALA A 247 8.90 -19.38 -14.72
CA ALA A 247 9.18 -17.99 -15.03
C ALA A 247 10.71 -17.76 -15.05
N PRO A 248 11.30 -17.14 -16.10
CA PRO A 248 12.74 -16.92 -16.16
C PRO A 248 13.18 -15.99 -15.01
N GLY A 249 14.02 -16.49 -14.10
CA GLY A 249 14.55 -15.74 -12.95
C GLY A 249 14.30 -16.36 -11.57
N THR A 250 13.61 -17.50 -11.48
CA THR A 250 13.43 -18.20 -10.18
C THR A 250 14.59 -19.16 -9.91
N ASP A 251 15.65 -18.68 -9.25
CA ASP A 251 16.66 -19.58 -8.66
C ASP A 251 16.21 -20.10 -7.28
N ARG A 252 16.70 -21.30 -6.95
CA ARG A 252 16.12 -22.37 -6.12
C ARG A 252 15.86 -22.12 -4.63
N THR A 253 15.73 -20.88 -4.16
CA THR A 253 15.43 -20.58 -2.74
C THR A 253 14.48 -19.39 -2.51
N GLY A 254 13.92 -18.79 -3.57
CA GLY A 254 13.23 -17.48 -3.51
C GLY A 254 11.69 -17.45 -3.47
N LEU A 255 11.00 -18.57 -3.27
CA LEU A 255 9.57 -18.52 -2.92
C LEU A 255 9.46 -18.17 -1.44
N ALA A 256 9.13 -16.90 -1.14
CA ALA A 256 8.55 -16.56 0.14
C ALA A 256 7.39 -17.51 0.42
N ASN A 257 7.42 -18.10 1.62
CA ASN A 257 6.37 -18.89 2.23
C ASN A 257 5.00 -18.36 1.75
N PRO A 258 4.10 -19.21 1.19
CA PRO A 258 2.77 -18.77 0.75
C PRO A 258 2.19 -17.98 1.90
N LEU A 259 2.00 -16.66 1.70
CA LEU A 259 1.65 -15.64 2.72
C LEU A 259 1.08 -16.38 3.89
N GLY A 260 1.90 -16.60 4.91
CA GLY A 260 1.61 -17.57 5.95
C GLY A 260 0.13 -17.45 6.27
N THR A 261 -0.62 -18.50 6.06
CA THR A 261 -0.24 -19.56 6.95
C THR A 261 0.47 -20.78 6.35
N ARG A 262 0.93 -20.80 5.09
CA ARG A 262 0.19 -21.07 3.85
C ARG A 262 -1.02 -20.17 3.54
N ALA A 263 -0.83 -19.32 2.53
CA ALA A 263 -1.81 -18.53 1.78
C ALA A 263 -2.90 -17.88 2.65
N VAL A 264 -2.68 -16.63 3.08
CA VAL A 264 -3.75 -15.81 3.67
C VAL A 264 -4.80 -15.54 2.60
N ALA A 265 -5.75 -16.46 2.48
CA ALA A 265 -7.11 -16.11 2.14
C ALA A 265 -7.62 -15.20 3.28
N TRP A 266 -7.73 -13.90 3.01
CA TRP A 266 -8.49 -13.01 3.88
C TRP A 266 -9.98 -13.37 3.76
N GLN A 267 -10.41 -14.39 4.49
CA GLN A 267 -11.81 -14.51 4.86
C GLN A 267 -12.09 -13.43 5.91
N VAL A 268 -12.93 -12.46 5.53
CA VAL A 268 -13.62 -11.56 6.47
C VAL A 268 -14.48 -12.46 7.37
N ALA A 269 -13.94 -12.81 8.54
CA ALA A 269 -14.65 -13.51 9.59
C ALA A 269 -14.85 -12.52 10.74
N GLU A 270 -16.10 -12.08 10.90
CA GLU A 270 -16.62 -11.42 12.09
C GLU A 270 -16.31 -12.28 13.32
N LYS A 271 -15.42 -11.83 14.20
CA LYS A 271 -15.37 -12.34 15.58
C LYS A 271 -15.21 -11.18 16.55
N GLY A 272 -16.19 -11.09 17.43
CA GLY A 272 -16.41 -10.00 18.37
C GLY A 272 -15.27 -9.80 19.35
N LEU A 273 -15.15 -8.54 19.76
CA LEU A 273 -14.39 -8.09 20.92
C LEU A 273 -14.98 -8.72 22.19
N SER A 274 -14.17 -9.47 22.93
CA SER A 274 -14.32 -9.60 24.38
C SER A 274 -13.22 -8.78 25.03
N VAL A 275 -13.62 -7.95 25.99
CA VAL A 275 -12.74 -7.14 26.84
C VAL A 275 -12.61 -7.89 28.16
N ASP A 276 -11.38 -8.21 28.55
CA ASP A 276 -11.02 -8.46 29.95
C ASP A 276 -10.17 -7.27 30.44
#